data_AF-A0A0B7MK36-F1
#
_entry.id   AF-A0A0B7MK36-F1
#
_cell.length_a   1.000
_cell.length_b   1.000
_cell.length_c   1.000
_cell.angle_alpha   90.00
_cell.angle_beta   90.00
_cell.angle_gamma   90.00
#
_symmetry.space_group_name_H-M   'P 1'
#
loop_
_entity.id
_entity.type
_entity.pdbx_description
1 polymer ?
#
loop_
_entity_poly.entity_id
_entity_poly.type
_entity_poly.pdbx_seq_one_letter_code
_entity_poly.pdbx_strand_id
1 'polypeptide(L)'
;MGHGGQAVIISEIEKMGSSRYFEIGADYQGEIITWLDRYLEPAPVIMKYVAFEITDELLLKKILTSGKRKQAVWEVDTFFAPFPVQEKKGERPYFPKTFLILDSKTGLILGHEMVKDISEEGYHCIQCLTDLMVDSKIPSRILVERDETYHLNKMMFVIKLNYFTWKKSMQLAHNSPCQRGYVQAGTG
;
A
#
# COMPACT_ATOMS: atom_id res chain seq x y z
N MET A 1 46.24 17.64 -14.78
CA MET A 1 45.00 17.67 -13.99
C MET A 1 43.85 17.90 -14.96
N GLY A 2 43.08 16.85 -15.26
CA GLY A 2 41.91 16.93 -16.15
C GLY A 2 40.93 15.86 -15.72
N HIS A 3 39.85 16.27 -15.05
CA HIS A 3 38.76 15.39 -14.70
C HIS A 3 37.95 15.11 -15.97
N GLY A 4 38.24 13.99 -16.63
CA GLY A 4 37.43 13.47 -17.74
C GLY A 4 36.10 12.96 -17.18
N GLY A 5 35.01 13.66 -17.50
CA GLY A 5 33.66 13.24 -17.13
C GLY A 5 33.32 11.94 -17.83
N GLN A 6 32.96 10.93 -17.05
CA GLN A 6 32.52 9.62 -17.53
C GLN A 6 31.06 9.75 -17.99
N ALA A 7 30.82 9.65 -19.30
CA ALA A 7 29.46 9.58 -19.83
C ALA A 7 29.00 8.12 -19.79
N VAL A 8 28.02 7.82 -18.94
CA VAL A 8 27.43 6.49 -18.79
C VAL A 8 26.01 6.54 -19.32
N ILE A 9 25.68 5.71 -20.32
CA ILE A 9 24.31 5.53 -20.78
C ILE A 9 23.76 4.28 -20.06
N ILE A 10 22.78 4.49 -19.18
CA ILE A 10 22.08 3.42 -18.46
C ILE A 10 20.76 3.16 -19.18
N SER A 11 20.53 1.92 -19.61
CA SER A 11 19.25 1.48 -20.16
C SER A 11 18.71 0.27 -19.39
N GLU A 12 17.42 0.29 -19.07
CA GLU A 12 16.73 -0.81 -18.38
C GLU A 12 16.24 -1.83 -19.40
N ILE A 13 16.60 -3.12 -19.22
CA ILE A 13 16.18 -4.22 -20.10
C ILE A 13 15.49 -5.29 -19.25
N GLU A 14 14.18 -5.42 -19.41
CA GLU A 14 13.41 -6.50 -18.79
C GLU A 14 13.57 -7.81 -19.59
N LYS A 15 14.25 -8.80 -19.03
CA LYS A 15 14.24 -10.18 -19.55
C LYS A 15 13.84 -11.14 -18.44
N MET A 16 12.68 -11.79 -18.61
CA MET A 16 12.18 -12.91 -17.80
C MET A 16 12.54 -12.85 -16.31
N GLY A 17 11.84 -12.00 -15.57
CA GLY A 17 11.80 -12.05 -14.10
C GLY A 17 13.03 -11.51 -13.35
N SER A 18 14.05 -11.00 -14.05
CA SER A 18 15.18 -10.31 -13.44
C SER A 18 15.46 -9.01 -14.22
N SER A 19 15.14 -7.86 -13.62
CA SER A 19 15.58 -6.57 -14.18
C SER A 19 17.10 -6.52 -14.11
N ARG A 20 17.76 -6.29 -15.25
CA ARG A 20 19.21 -6.06 -15.31
C ARG A 20 19.43 -4.72 -16.01
N TYR A 21 20.32 -3.91 -15.45
CA TYR A 21 20.74 -2.68 -16.11
C TYR A 21 21.86 -3.00 -17.11
N PHE A 22 21.77 -2.42 -18.29
CA PHE A 22 22.86 -2.42 -19.26
C PHE A 22 23.61 -1.10 -19.14
N GLU A 23 24.86 -1.19 -18.70
CA GLU A 23 25.79 -0.06 -18.66
C GLU A 23 26.74 -0.15 -19.86
N ILE A 24 26.76 0.90 -20.68
CA ILE A 24 27.82 1.14 -21.67
C ILE A 24 28.73 2.22 -21.10
N GLY A 25 29.98 1.84 -20.80
CA GLY A 25 31.00 2.75 -20.28
C GLY A 25 32.25 2.75 -21.14
N ALA A 26 32.87 3.92 -21.28
CA ALA A 26 34.20 4.01 -21.87
C ALA A 26 35.26 3.79 -20.78
N ASP A 27 36.12 2.78 -20.96
CA ASP A 27 37.35 2.58 -20.19
C ASP A 27 38.52 3.24 -20.92
N TYR A 28 39.18 4.17 -20.24
CA TYR A 28 40.26 4.97 -20.80
C TYR A 28 41.60 4.45 -20.29
N GLN A 29 42.31 3.68 -21.12
CA GLN A 29 43.69 3.26 -20.86
C GLN A 29 44.65 4.09 -21.70
N GLY A 30 44.95 5.30 -21.22
CA GLY A 30 45.78 6.27 -21.95
C GLY A 30 45.03 6.85 -23.16
N GLU A 31 45.56 6.67 -24.37
CA GLU A 31 44.92 7.10 -25.63
C GLU A 31 43.91 6.09 -26.19
N ILE A 32 43.82 4.90 -25.59
CA ILE A 32 42.93 3.83 -26.06
C ILE A 32 41.61 3.90 -25.30
N ILE A 33 40.51 3.99 -26.05
CA ILE A 33 39.15 3.91 -25.54
C ILE A 33 38.62 2.50 -25.78
N THR A 34 38.26 1.79 -24.72
CA THR A 34 37.59 0.48 -24.80
C THR A 34 36.17 0.62 -24.32
N TRP A 35 35.19 0.28 -25.16
CA TRP A 35 33.79 0.22 -24.76
C TRP A 35 33.55 -1.05 -23.96
N LEU A 36 33.12 -0.90 -22.71
CA LEU A 36 32.77 -1.99 -21.82
C LEU A 36 31.25 -2.06 -21.66
N ASP A 37 30.72 -3.23 -22.00
CA ASP A 37 29.34 -3.59 -21.76
C ASP A 37 29.27 -4.46 -20.51
N ARG A 38 28.54 -4.02 -19.49
CA ARG A 38 28.33 -4.83 -18.28
C ARG A 38 26.86 -4.85 -17.88
N TYR A 39 26.40 -6.05 -17.53
CA TYR A 39 25.15 -6.23 -16.82
C TYR A 39 25.37 -6.01 -15.33
N LEU A 40 24.64 -5.06 -14.76
CA LEU A 40 24.61 -4.83 -13.32
C LEU A 40 23.33 -5.39 -12.72
N GLU A 41 23.48 -6.03 -11.57
CA GLU A 41 22.35 -6.38 -10.73
C GLU A 41 21.78 -5.09 -10.11
N PRO A 42 20.46 -4.87 -10.18
CA PRO A 42 19.84 -3.71 -9.58
C PRO A 42 20.09 -3.71 -8.08
N ALA A 43 20.33 -2.53 -7.51
CA ALA A 43 20.31 -2.38 -6.06
C ALA A 43 18.94 -2.88 -5.54
N PRO A 44 18.91 -3.60 -4.41
CA PRO A 44 17.65 -4.11 -3.87
C PRO A 44 16.71 -2.93 -3.57
N VAL A 45 15.45 -3.04 -4.01
CA VAL A 45 14.43 -2.03 -3.73
C VAL A 45 14.10 -2.05 -2.23
N ILE A 46 14.51 -1.02 -1.51
CA ILE A 46 14.17 -0.85 -0.09
C ILE A 46 12.84 -0.12 0.01
N MET A 47 11.77 -0.87 0.28
CA MET A 47 10.47 -0.28 0.57
C MET A 47 10.51 0.45 1.92
N LYS A 48 10.23 1.76 1.91
CA LYS A 48 10.05 2.56 3.12
C LYS A 48 8.57 2.87 3.28
N TYR A 49 8.01 2.48 4.41
CA TYR A 49 6.61 2.74 4.73
C TYR A 49 6.51 3.70 5.90
N VAL A 50 5.51 4.57 5.84
CA VAL A 50 5.21 5.54 6.90
C VAL A 50 4.13 5.02 7.83
N ALA A 51 4.15 5.52 9.06
CA ALA A 51 3.10 5.31 10.06
C ALA A 51 2.88 6.64 10.78
N PHE A 52 1.63 6.94 11.11
CA PHE A 52 1.26 8.15 11.85
C PHE A 52 0.67 7.76 13.20
N GLU A 53 1.04 8.52 14.24
CA GLU A 53 0.51 8.32 15.58
C GLU A 53 -0.76 9.15 15.79
N ILE A 54 -1.74 8.56 16.48
CA ILE A 54 -2.92 9.28 16.95
C ILE A 54 -2.55 9.92 18.29
N THR A 55 -2.27 11.22 18.28
CA THR A 55 -1.87 11.97 19.48
C THR A 55 -3.04 12.56 20.25
N ASP A 56 -4.24 12.61 19.65
CA ASP A 56 -5.44 13.14 20.29
C ASP A 56 -6.06 12.12 21.26
N GLU A 57 -5.74 12.29 22.54
CA GLU A 57 -6.28 11.47 23.63
C GLU A 57 -7.81 11.60 23.79
N LEU A 58 -8.38 12.78 23.50
CA LEU A 58 -9.82 13.01 23.60
C LEU A 58 -10.57 12.26 22.51
N LEU A 59 -10.03 12.24 21.29
CA LEU A 59 -10.53 11.44 20.18
C LEU A 59 -10.51 9.95 20.52
N LEU A 60 -9.37 9.45 21.02
CA LEU A 60 -9.25 8.05 21.44
C LEU A 60 -10.27 7.70 22.52
N LYS A 61 -10.40 8.55 23.54
CA LYS A 61 -11.40 8.35 24.60
C LYS A 61 -12.82 8.33 24.04
N LYS A 62 -13.17 9.26 23.13
CA LYS A 62 -14.49 9.33 22.48
C LYS A 62 -14.81 8.03 21.72
N ILE A 63 -13.86 7.51 20.97
CA ILE A 63 -14.01 6.23 20.26
C ILE A 63 -14.23 5.10 21.27
N LEU A 64 -13.35 4.99 22.27
CA LEU A 64 -13.38 3.91 23.26
C LEU A 64 -14.64 3.92 24.13
N THR A 65 -15.18 5.08 24.48
CA THR A 65 -16.38 5.22 25.34
C THR A 65 -17.68 5.36 24.57
N SER A 66 -17.66 5.32 23.24
CA SER A 66 -18.85 5.55 22.40
C SER A 66 -20.00 4.54 22.60
N GLY A 67 -19.75 3.40 23.26
CA GLY A 67 -20.74 2.34 23.46
C GLY A 67 -21.20 1.64 22.17
N LYS A 68 -20.63 2.01 21.01
CA LYS A 68 -20.97 1.42 19.71
C LYS A 68 -20.54 -0.04 19.66
N ARG A 69 -21.42 -0.91 19.13
CA ARG A 69 -21.12 -2.34 18.98
C ARG A 69 -20.07 -2.57 17.88
N LYS A 70 -18.99 -3.28 18.21
CA LYS A 70 -17.97 -3.75 17.26
C LYS A 70 -18.52 -4.87 16.38
N GLN A 71 -19.23 -4.52 15.30
CA GLN A 71 -19.89 -5.49 14.41
C GLN A 71 -19.52 -5.36 12.93
N ALA A 72 -18.88 -4.26 12.51
CA ALA A 72 -18.50 -4.07 11.12
C ALA A 72 -17.16 -4.75 10.80
N VAL A 73 -16.96 -5.10 9.54
CA VAL A 73 -15.64 -5.48 8.99
C VAL A 73 -15.36 -4.50 7.88
N TRP A 74 -14.27 -3.75 7.99
CA TRP A 74 -13.89 -2.77 6.98
C TRP A 74 -12.70 -3.27 6.18
N GLU A 75 -12.71 -3.00 4.88
CA GLU A 75 -11.56 -3.20 4.00
C GLU A 75 -10.95 -1.83 3.72
N VAL A 76 -9.63 -1.75 3.87
CA VAL A 76 -8.88 -0.51 3.70
C VAL A 76 -7.70 -0.77 2.79
N ASP A 77 -7.53 0.07 1.77
CA ASP A 77 -6.40 -0.02 0.84
C ASP A 77 -5.90 1.36 0.40
N THR A 78 -4.64 1.41 -0.04
CA THR A 78 -4.01 2.58 -0.67
C THR A 78 -3.51 2.25 -2.08
N PHE A 79 -3.96 3.00 -3.07
CA PHE A 79 -3.58 2.79 -4.48
C PHE A 79 -3.43 4.13 -5.19
N PHE A 80 -2.74 4.16 -6.34
CA PHE A 80 -2.71 5.38 -7.16
C PHE A 80 -4.00 5.50 -7.96
N ALA A 81 -4.61 6.68 -7.96
CA ALA A 81 -5.77 6.95 -8.81
C ALA A 81 -5.40 6.71 -10.28
N PRO A 82 -6.30 6.16 -11.10
CA PRO A 82 -6.01 5.86 -12.50
C PRO A 82 -6.03 7.12 -13.40
N PHE A 83 -6.24 8.30 -12.83
CA PHE A 83 -6.31 9.58 -13.54
C PHE A 83 -5.38 10.61 -12.90
N PRO A 84 -4.72 11.46 -13.71
CA PRO A 84 -3.87 12.52 -13.19
C PRO A 84 -4.73 13.69 -12.69
N VAL A 85 -4.23 14.38 -11.67
CA VAL A 85 -4.80 15.61 -11.11
C VAL A 85 -3.82 16.76 -11.29
N GLN A 86 -4.35 17.94 -11.57
CA GLN A 86 -3.61 19.18 -11.65
C GLN A 86 -4.35 20.22 -10.81
N GLU A 87 -3.79 20.60 -9.66
CA GLU A 87 -4.42 21.55 -8.74
C GLU A 87 -4.46 22.96 -9.31
N LYS A 88 -3.35 23.40 -9.92
CA LYS A 88 -3.26 24.73 -10.55
C LYS A 88 -2.86 24.64 -12.01
N LYS A 89 -3.48 25.50 -12.81
CA LYS A 89 -3.19 25.61 -14.24
C LYS A 89 -1.71 25.93 -14.46
N GLY A 90 -1.03 25.10 -15.25
CA GLY A 90 0.38 25.25 -15.60
C GLY A 90 1.34 24.45 -14.73
N GLU A 91 0.88 23.84 -13.63
CA GLU A 91 1.70 22.91 -12.85
C GLU A 91 1.75 21.51 -13.46
N ARG A 92 2.77 20.73 -13.11
CA ARG A 92 2.90 19.34 -13.58
C ARG A 92 1.79 18.48 -12.95
N PRO A 93 0.92 17.81 -13.75
CA PRO A 93 -0.05 16.87 -13.21
C PRO A 93 0.64 15.69 -12.51
N TYR A 94 -0.03 15.13 -11.51
CA TYR A 94 0.45 13.97 -10.77
C TYR A 94 -0.68 12.96 -10.59
N PHE A 95 -0.33 11.69 -10.35
CA PHE A 95 -1.29 10.65 -9.99
C PHE A 95 -1.39 10.61 -8.46
N PRO A 96 -2.50 11.05 -7.86
CA PRO A 96 -2.65 11.07 -6.41
C PRO A 96 -2.72 9.65 -5.85
N LYS A 97 -2.32 9.51 -4.60
CA LYS A 97 -2.56 8.31 -3.81
C LYS A 97 -3.96 8.39 -3.20
N THR A 98 -4.80 7.41 -3.50
CA THR A 98 -6.13 7.26 -2.93
C THR A 98 -6.08 6.28 -1.77
N PHE A 99 -6.68 6.67 -0.66
CA PHE A 99 -7.02 5.82 0.49
C PHE A 99 -8.52 5.57 0.48
N LEU A 100 -8.93 4.32 0.66
CA LEU A 100 -10.33 3.93 0.55
C LEU A 100 -10.74 3.05 1.73
N ILE A 101 -11.93 3.28 2.27
CA ILE A 101 -12.56 2.47 3.32
C ILE A 101 -13.86 1.90 2.77
N LEU A 102 -14.00 0.58 2.79
CA LEU A 102 -15.16 -0.16 2.31
C LEU A 102 -15.80 -0.95 3.45
N ASP A 103 -17.11 -1.09 3.43
CA ASP A 103 -17.81 -2.10 4.24
C ASP A 103 -17.67 -3.47 3.54
N SER A 104 -16.96 -4.40 4.16
CA SER A 104 -16.66 -5.73 3.56
C SER A 104 -17.93 -6.55 3.23
N LYS A 105 -19.02 -6.32 3.97
CA LYS A 105 -20.27 -7.08 3.77
C LYS A 105 -21.07 -6.57 2.57
N THR A 106 -21.13 -5.25 2.40
CA THR A 106 -22.01 -4.61 1.41
C THR A 106 -21.26 -4.11 0.18
N GLY A 107 -19.93 -3.96 0.26
CA GLY A 107 -19.11 -3.36 -0.79
C GLY A 107 -19.27 -1.83 -0.89
N LEU A 108 -19.98 -1.20 0.04
CA LEU A 108 -20.19 0.25 0.02
C LEU A 108 -18.93 0.99 0.46
N ILE A 109 -18.60 2.08 -0.25
CA ILE A 109 -17.57 3.04 0.17
C ILE A 109 -18.09 3.80 1.38
N LEU A 110 -17.34 3.73 2.47
CA LEU A 110 -17.65 4.43 3.72
C LEU A 110 -16.89 5.74 3.86
N GLY A 111 -15.70 5.82 3.28
CA GLY A 111 -14.83 6.99 3.34
C GLY A 111 -13.69 6.84 2.35
N HIS A 112 -13.13 7.97 1.93
CA HIS A 112 -11.95 8.00 1.08
C HIS A 112 -11.16 9.27 1.34
N GLU A 113 -9.86 9.22 1.06
CA GLU A 113 -8.97 10.38 1.00
C GLU A 113 -8.09 10.32 -0.23
N MET A 114 -7.62 11.48 -0.67
CA MET A 114 -6.68 11.61 -1.77
C MET A 114 -5.54 12.52 -1.36
N VAL A 115 -4.32 12.00 -1.44
CA VAL A 115 -3.10 12.72 -1.04
C VAL A 115 -2.08 12.71 -2.16
N LYS A 116 -1.27 13.75 -2.24
CA LYS A 116 -0.18 13.83 -3.21
C LYS A 116 1.03 13.04 -2.75
N ASP A 117 1.40 13.19 -1.49
CA ASP A 117 2.47 12.43 -0.84
C ASP A 117 1.95 11.79 0.45
N ILE A 118 1.80 10.46 0.42
CA ILE A 118 1.34 9.70 1.59
C ILE A 118 2.30 9.78 2.79
N SER A 119 3.58 10.10 2.56
CA SER A 119 4.56 10.25 3.62
C SER A 119 4.42 11.56 4.41
N GLU A 120 3.86 12.60 3.78
CA GLU A 120 3.62 13.91 4.39
C GLU A 120 2.17 14.06 4.85
N GLU A 121 1.22 13.60 4.03
CA GLU A 121 -0.21 13.85 4.16
C GLU A 121 -0.99 12.62 4.66
N GLY A 122 -0.35 11.47 4.86
CA GLY A 122 -1.02 10.23 5.24
C GLY A 122 -1.77 10.27 6.58
N TYR A 123 -1.53 11.28 7.42
CA TYR A 123 -2.33 11.53 8.62
C TYR A 123 -3.80 11.84 8.29
N HIS A 124 -4.11 12.43 7.12
CA HIS A 124 -5.48 12.65 6.66
C HIS A 124 -6.24 11.33 6.47
N CYS A 125 -5.55 10.27 6.03
CA CYS A 125 -6.15 8.94 5.91
C CYS A 125 -6.54 8.39 7.30
N ILE A 126 -5.69 8.61 8.30
CA ILE A 126 -5.97 8.19 9.68
C ILE A 126 -7.13 8.99 10.26
N GLN A 127 -7.19 10.31 10.01
CA GLN A 127 -8.29 11.17 10.41
C GLN A 127 -9.62 10.72 9.80
N CYS A 128 -9.67 10.53 8.48
CA CYS A 128 -10.84 10.03 7.77
C CYS A 128 -11.38 8.74 8.41
N LEU A 129 -10.47 7.83 8.75
CA LEU A 129 -10.83 6.56 9.38
C LEU A 129 -11.32 6.73 10.82
N THR A 130 -10.67 7.57 11.63
CA THR A 130 -11.10 7.83 13.01
C THR A 130 -12.43 8.58 13.07
N ASP A 131 -12.65 9.55 12.19
CA ASP A 131 -13.88 10.31 12.09
C ASP A 131 -15.05 9.39 11.74
N LEU A 132 -14.83 8.47 10.78
CA LEU A 132 -15.81 7.45 10.44
C LEU A 132 -16.18 6.56 11.65
N MET A 133 -15.23 6.23 12.53
CA MET A 133 -15.52 5.48 13.77
C MET A 133 -16.36 6.30 14.76
N VAL A 134 -16.01 7.59 14.90
CA VAL A 134 -16.71 8.54 15.77
C VAL A 134 -18.14 8.76 15.30
N ASP A 135 -18.38 8.80 13.99
CA ASP A 135 -19.67 9.17 13.42
C ASP A 135 -20.56 7.95 13.18
N SER A 136 -20.02 6.84 12.68
CA SER A 136 -20.80 5.68 12.25
C SER A 136 -20.73 4.50 13.21
N LYS A 137 -19.78 3.59 13.02
CA LYS A 137 -19.60 2.32 13.73
C LYS A 137 -18.13 2.12 14.01
N ILE A 138 -17.82 1.37 15.07
CA ILE A 138 -16.46 0.89 15.29
C ILE A 138 -16.34 -0.48 14.62
N PRO A 139 -15.38 -0.68 13.70
CA PRO A 139 -15.19 -1.99 13.11
C PRO A 139 -14.73 -2.98 14.18
N SER A 140 -15.09 -4.25 14.03
CA SER A 140 -14.50 -5.35 14.78
C SER A 140 -13.12 -5.71 14.24
N ARG A 141 -12.93 -5.51 12.92
CA ARG A 141 -11.74 -5.91 12.15
C ARG A 141 -11.54 -4.95 10.98
N ILE A 142 -10.28 -4.72 10.66
CA ILE A 142 -9.86 -4.01 9.44
C ILE A 142 -9.01 -4.98 8.62
N LEU A 143 -9.40 -5.18 7.37
CA LEU A 143 -8.72 -6.03 6.41
C LEU A 143 -7.89 -5.14 5.50
N VAL A 144 -6.64 -5.54 5.28
CA VAL A 144 -5.67 -4.79 4.48
C VAL A 144 -4.90 -5.77 3.60
N GLU A 145 -4.71 -5.42 2.33
CA GLU A 145 -3.95 -6.24 1.39
C GLU A 145 -2.50 -5.77 1.25
N ARG A 146 -2.28 -4.45 1.07
CA ARG A 146 -0.95 -3.89 0.79
C ARG A 146 -0.17 -3.60 2.06
N ASP A 147 1.14 -3.83 1.99
CA ASP A 147 2.07 -3.58 3.11
C ASP A 147 2.11 -2.09 3.49
N GLU A 148 2.08 -1.19 2.49
CA GLU A 148 2.03 0.27 2.72
C GLU A 148 0.82 0.67 3.56
N THR A 149 -0.38 0.21 3.18
CA THR A 149 -1.60 0.45 3.93
C THR A 149 -1.53 -0.16 5.32
N TYR A 150 -0.96 -1.37 5.45
CA TYR A 150 -0.81 -2.03 6.74
C TYR A 150 0.07 -1.20 7.68
N HIS A 151 1.17 -0.66 7.18
CA HIS A 151 2.07 0.18 7.95
C HIS A 151 1.47 1.54 8.30
N LEU A 152 0.76 2.17 7.36
CA LEU A 152 0.02 3.41 7.60
C LEU A 152 -0.93 3.24 8.79
N ASN A 153 -1.67 2.13 8.81
CA ASN A 153 -2.71 1.85 9.80
C ASN A 153 -2.19 1.12 11.06
N LYS A 154 -0.88 0.87 11.14
CA LYS A 154 -0.29 0.04 12.20
C LYS A 154 -0.57 0.58 13.60
N MET A 155 -0.63 1.89 13.81
CA MET A 155 -0.84 2.44 15.17
C MET A 155 -2.26 2.29 15.71
N MET A 156 -3.20 1.84 14.88
CA MET A 156 -4.57 1.64 15.28
C MET A 156 -4.78 0.31 16.08
N PHE A 157 -3.71 -0.46 16.31
CA PHE A 157 -3.66 -1.54 17.32
C PHE A 157 -4.06 -1.08 18.74
N VAL A 158 -3.88 0.21 19.06
CA VAL A 158 -4.29 0.79 20.36
C VAL A 158 -5.80 0.62 20.64
N ILE A 159 -6.63 0.58 19.59
CA ILE A 159 -8.10 0.46 19.71
C ILE A 159 -8.55 -1.02 19.90
N LYS A 160 -7.60 -1.96 20.06
CA LYS A 160 -7.84 -3.42 20.09
C LYS A 160 -8.69 -3.86 18.88
N LEU A 161 -8.28 -3.42 17.70
CA LEU A 161 -8.81 -3.90 16.43
C LEU A 161 -7.93 -5.05 15.94
N ASN A 162 -8.56 -6.15 15.54
CA ASN A 162 -7.85 -7.30 14.99
C ASN A 162 -7.53 -7.02 13.50
N TYR A 163 -6.27 -6.70 13.21
CA TYR A 163 -5.74 -6.56 11.85
C TYR A 163 -5.40 -7.94 11.29
N PHE A 164 -5.93 -8.25 10.12
CA PHE A 164 -5.54 -9.43 9.35
C PHE A 164 -5.10 -8.97 7.96
N THR A 165 -3.88 -9.34 7.58
CA THR A 165 -3.46 -9.28 6.19
C THR A 165 -4.09 -10.46 5.44
N TRP A 166 -4.59 -10.25 4.22
CA TRP A 166 -5.21 -11.31 3.40
C TRP A 166 -4.30 -12.53 3.21
N LYS A 167 -2.96 -12.35 3.22
CA LYS A 167 -1.96 -13.43 3.19
C LYS A 167 -2.13 -14.46 4.32
N LYS A 168 -2.67 -14.08 5.48
CA LYS A 168 -2.92 -14.99 6.62
C LYS A 168 -4.29 -15.67 6.55
N SER A 169 -5.24 -15.12 5.81
CA SER A 169 -6.60 -15.66 5.67
C SER A 169 -6.69 -16.82 4.68
N MET A 170 -5.88 -16.84 3.62
CA MET A 170 -5.81 -17.99 2.71
C MET A 170 -5.22 -19.26 3.35
N GLN A 171 -4.25 -19.13 4.26
CA GLN A 171 -3.68 -20.28 4.99
C GLN A 171 -4.71 -20.93 5.95
N LEU A 172 -5.59 -20.15 6.56
CA LEU A 172 -6.65 -20.66 7.44
C LEU A 172 -7.81 -21.29 6.64
N ALA A 173 -8.10 -20.78 5.44
CA ALA A 173 -9.11 -21.35 4.55
C ALA A 173 -8.68 -22.69 3.95
N HIS A 174 -7.38 -22.93 3.72
CA HIS A 174 -6.88 -24.23 3.26
C HIS A 174 -6.84 -25.33 4.35
N ASN A 175 -6.87 -24.97 5.63
CA ASN A 175 -6.83 -25.93 6.74
C ASN A 175 -8.21 -26.25 7.35
N SER A 176 -9.30 -25.78 6.76
CA SER A 176 -10.65 -26.11 7.19
C SER A 176 -11.19 -27.28 6.35
N PRO A 177 -11.48 -28.45 6.93
CA PRO A 177 -12.04 -29.57 6.18
C PRO A 177 -13.47 -29.20 5.77
N CYS A 178 -13.62 -28.80 4.51
CA CYS A 178 -14.91 -28.59 3.87
C CYS A 178 -15.62 -29.95 3.80
N GLN A 179 -16.48 -30.24 4.77
CA GLN A 179 -17.41 -31.37 4.76
C GLN A 179 -18.42 -31.13 3.63
N ARG A 180 -18.10 -31.63 2.43
CA ARG A 180 -18.96 -31.57 1.26
C ARG A 180 -19.97 -32.73 1.35
N GLY A 181 -21.11 -32.48 1.98
CA GLY A 181 -22.24 -33.42 1.99
C GLY A 181 -22.84 -33.55 0.59
N TYR A 182 -22.73 -34.73 -0.01
CA TYR A 182 -23.47 -35.09 -1.22
C TYR A 182 -24.93 -35.35 -0.85
N VAL A 183 -25.84 -34.54 -1.38
CA VAL A 183 -27.28 -34.86 -1.42
C VAL A 183 -27.49 -35.83 -2.57
N GLN A 184 -27.88 -37.07 -2.28
CA GLN A 184 -28.31 -38.04 -3.29
C GLN A 184 -29.69 -37.64 -3.81
N ALA A 185 -29.80 -37.41 -5.13
CA ALA A 185 -31.08 -37.25 -5.81
C ALA A 185 -31.72 -38.65 -5.98
N GLY A 186 -32.83 -38.89 -5.28
CA GLY A 186 -33.70 -40.02 -5.52
C GLY A 186 -34.55 -39.77 -6.77
N THR A 187 -34.53 -40.73 -7.70
CA THR A 187 -35.49 -40.80 -8.80
C THR A 187 -36.53 -41.85 -8.45
N GLY A 188 -37.80 -41.46 -8.50
CA GLY A 188 -38.95 -42.35 -8.56
C GLY A 188 -39.32 -42.68 -10.00
#